data_AF-A0A151R8U2-F1
#
_entry.id   AF-A0A151R8U2-F1
#
_cell.length_a   1.000
_cell.length_b   1.000
_cell.length_c   1.000
_cell.angle_alpha   90.00
_cell.angle_beta   90.00
_cell.angle_gamma   90.00
#
_symmetry.space_group_name_H-M   'P 1'
#
loop_
_entity.id
_entity.type
_entity.pdbx_description
1 polymer ?
#
loop_
_entity_poly.entity_id
_entity_poly.type
_entity_poly.pdbx_seq_one_letter_code
_entity_poly.pdbx_strand_id
1 'polypeptide(L)'
;MAKVESVFQSFLEVNAVWRTHRVCDPSFSRMIRLEPCPTGEGVFMGKSTDPPYFYVYQCFFRDLGVRLPFTPFECDFLNYVNAAPSQIHPNSWGFLRAFQVLCTVLGIEVSLRVFLHFYQLKLGAPPYGVLSLNEGKDGGLFTLYSQSYKNYRQEFFRVAMVGVDPLEDGGFYFGGLPRFPFYWCPDPSGFNGVDPSRLTAPEVAAIENLKALPRPLDCKLILSLQCLVHKERGLESECLVFQ
;
A
#
# COMPACT_ATOMS: atom_id res chain seq x y z
N MET A 1 18.69 11.99 -9.19
CA MET A 1 18.63 10.89 -8.20
C MET A 1 19.84 10.00 -8.43
N ALA A 2 20.62 9.66 -7.40
CA ALA A 2 21.64 8.63 -7.57
C ALA A 2 20.94 7.32 -7.97
N LYS A 3 21.53 6.58 -8.91
CA LYS A 3 21.03 5.29 -9.36
C LYS A 3 21.22 4.31 -8.20
N VAL A 4 20.14 4.02 -7.48
CA VAL A 4 20.16 3.04 -6.38
C VAL A 4 19.81 1.69 -6.99
N GLU A 5 20.77 0.77 -6.95
CA GLU A 5 20.58 -0.60 -7.41
C GLU A 5 19.91 -1.46 -6.33
N SER A 6 19.16 -2.46 -6.78
CA SER A 6 18.55 -3.42 -5.87
C SER A 6 19.61 -4.34 -5.25
N VAL A 7 19.42 -4.77 -4.00
CA VAL A 7 20.18 -5.90 -3.43
C VAL A 7 19.73 -7.25 -3.97
N PHE A 8 18.56 -7.31 -4.62
CA PHE A 8 17.99 -8.53 -5.18
C PHE A 8 18.41 -8.69 -6.64
N GLN A 9 19.49 -9.44 -6.88
CA GLN A 9 20.11 -9.63 -8.19
C GLN A 9 19.79 -11.00 -8.80
N SER A 10 19.20 -11.92 -8.03
CA SER A 10 18.84 -13.26 -8.48
C SER A 10 17.42 -13.67 -8.09
N PHE A 11 16.85 -14.61 -8.85
CA PHE A 11 15.57 -15.23 -8.51
C PHE A 11 15.62 -15.96 -7.16
N LEU A 12 16.77 -16.49 -6.75
CA LEU A 12 16.91 -17.19 -5.48
C LEU A 12 16.70 -16.23 -4.29
N GLU A 13 17.27 -15.02 -4.36
CA GLU A 13 17.12 -14.00 -3.31
C GLU A 13 15.68 -13.49 -3.24
N VAL A 14 15.06 -13.21 -4.38
CA VAL A 14 13.66 -12.74 -4.42
C VAL A 14 12.69 -13.83 -3.98
N ASN A 15 12.94 -15.09 -4.36
CA ASN A 15 12.11 -16.22 -3.92
C ASN A 15 12.24 -16.51 -2.42
N ALA A 16 13.30 -16.05 -1.76
CA ALA A 16 13.36 -16.09 -0.31
C ALA A 16 12.27 -15.21 0.33
N VAL A 17 11.86 -14.12 -0.33
CA VAL A 17 10.76 -13.24 0.14
C VAL A 17 9.44 -14.01 0.21
N TRP A 18 9.13 -14.84 -0.79
CA TRP A 18 7.95 -15.73 -0.78
C TRP A 18 7.91 -16.67 0.41
N ARG A 19 9.05 -17.21 0.80
CA ARG A 19 9.15 -18.21 1.88
C ARG A 19 9.07 -17.59 3.27
N THR A 20 9.47 -16.33 3.39
CA THR A 20 9.63 -15.64 4.67
C THR A 20 8.48 -14.69 4.97
N HIS A 21 7.72 -14.26 3.96
CA HIS A 21 6.68 -13.25 4.10
C HIS A 21 5.40 -13.66 3.38
N ARG A 22 4.27 -13.19 3.90
CA ARG A 22 2.97 -13.34 3.25
C ARG A 22 2.84 -12.27 2.15
N VAL A 23 3.33 -12.57 0.95
CA VAL A 23 3.36 -11.63 -0.19
C VAL A 23 1.98 -11.38 -0.78
N CYS A 24 1.19 -12.44 -0.98
CA CYS A 24 -0.13 -12.35 -1.57
C CYS A 24 -1.12 -13.30 -0.90
N ASP A 25 -2.40 -13.11 -1.24
CA ASP A 25 -3.41 -14.14 -1.01
C ASP A 25 -3.11 -15.40 -1.86
N PRO A 26 -3.25 -16.63 -1.32
CA PRO A 26 -2.98 -17.86 -2.07
C PRO A 26 -3.72 -17.96 -3.40
N SER A 27 -4.92 -17.38 -3.53
CA SER A 27 -5.69 -17.36 -4.77
C SER A 27 -4.99 -16.60 -5.91
N PHE A 28 -4.11 -15.65 -5.58
CA PHE A 28 -3.37 -14.83 -6.55
C PHE A 28 -1.92 -15.29 -6.77
N SER A 29 -1.44 -16.31 -6.07
CA SER A 29 -0.01 -16.69 -6.11
C SER A 29 0.46 -17.16 -7.49
N ARG A 30 -0.47 -17.65 -8.34
CA ARG A 30 -0.19 -18.07 -9.72
C ARG A 30 -0.19 -16.91 -10.71
N MET A 31 -0.80 -15.77 -10.33
CA MET A 31 -0.96 -14.59 -11.17
C MET A 31 0.20 -13.61 -11.03
N ILE A 32 1.11 -13.85 -10.08
CA ILE A 32 2.28 -13.01 -9.86
C ILE A 32 3.57 -13.80 -9.82
N ARG A 33 4.63 -13.20 -10.36
CA ARG A 33 6.01 -13.67 -10.22
C ARG A 33 6.85 -12.55 -9.66
N LEU A 34 7.60 -12.83 -8.60
CA LEU A 34 8.58 -11.88 -8.12
C LEU A 34 9.89 -12.04 -8.90
N GLU A 35 10.45 -10.94 -9.38
CA GLU A 35 11.64 -10.95 -10.23
C GLU A 35 12.73 -10.01 -9.69
N PRO A 36 14.01 -10.38 -9.78
CA PRO A 36 15.11 -9.48 -9.46
C PRO A 36 15.13 -8.29 -10.43
N CYS A 37 15.80 -7.21 -10.01
CA CYS A 37 16.02 -6.05 -10.88
C CYS A 37 17.38 -6.20 -11.60
N PRO A 38 17.43 -6.11 -12.94
CA PRO A 38 18.68 -6.12 -13.69
C PRO A 38 19.65 -5.05 -13.20
N THR A 39 20.95 -5.30 -13.36
CA THR A 39 21.99 -4.31 -13.06
C THR A 39 21.71 -3.02 -13.81
N GLY A 40 21.75 -1.90 -13.10
CA GLY A 40 21.42 -0.62 -13.67
C GLY A 40 19.93 -0.35 -13.93
N GLU A 41 19.00 -1.14 -13.41
CA GLU A 41 17.57 -0.78 -13.37
C GLU A 41 17.24 -0.07 -12.06
N GLY A 42 16.73 1.17 -12.16
CA GLY A 42 16.26 1.92 -11.00
C GLY A 42 14.75 1.75 -10.80
N VAL A 43 14.27 1.87 -9.56
CA VAL A 43 12.85 1.76 -9.18
C VAL A 43 11.89 2.69 -9.95
N PHE A 44 12.42 3.75 -10.57
CA PHE A 44 11.68 4.73 -11.37
C PHE A 44 11.68 4.42 -12.87
N MET A 45 12.44 3.42 -13.35
CA MET A 45 12.67 3.14 -14.78
C MET A 45 11.56 2.31 -15.44
N GLY A 46 10.31 2.52 -15.00
CA GLY A 46 9.17 1.79 -15.53
C GLY A 46 9.02 1.95 -17.04
N LYS A 47 8.93 0.81 -17.73
CA LYS A 47 8.68 0.75 -19.18
C LYS A 47 7.57 -0.26 -19.42
N SER A 48 6.69 0.02 -20.37
CA SER A 48 5.68 -0.95 -20.79
C SER A 48 6.38 -2.22 -21.27
N THR A 49 6.04 -3.34 -20.66
CA THR A 49 6.58 -4.68 -20.95
C THR A 49 5.45 -5.68 -20.97
N ASP A 50 5.71 -6.83 -21.57
CA ASP A 50 4.84 -8.00 -21.54
C ASP A 50 5.64 -9.19 -20.97
N PRO A 51 5.28 -9.74 -19.79
CA PRO A 51 4.20 -9.28 -18.91
C PRO A 51 4.51 -7.93 -18.24
N PRO A 52 3.46 -7.14 -17.89
CA PRO A 52 3.65 -5.91 -17.14
C PRO A 52 4.10 -6.20 -15.69
N TYR A 53 4.73 -5.22 -15.07
CA TYR A 53 5.18 -5.33 -13.67
C TYR A 53 5.10 -3.98 -12.95
N PHE A 54 5.21 -4.01 -11.63
CA PHE A 54 5.45 -2.83 -10.80
C PHE A 54 6.54 -3.12 -9.76
N TYR A 55 7.15 -2.07 -9.23
CA TYR A 55 8.16 -2.21 -8.18
C TYR A 55 7.55 -2.07 -6.78
N VAL A 56 8.09 -2.83 -5.84
CA VAL A 56 7.75 -2.77 -4.41
C VAL A 56 9.02 -2.94 -3.57
N TYR A 57 8.98 -2.43 -2.34
CA TYR A 57 10.05 -2.67 -1.37
C TYR A 57 9.72 -3.88 -0.48
N GLN A 58 10.73 -4.64 -0.09
CA GLN A 58 10.58 -5.79 0.81
C GLN A 58 9.89 -5.41 2.13
N CYS A 59 10.20 -4.22 2.67
CA CYS A 59 9.60 -3.72 3.91
C CYS A 59 8.07 -3.63 3.87
N PHE A 60 7.44 -3.52 2.70
CA PHE A 60 5.98 -3.50 2.60
C PHE A 60 5.38 -4.82 3.11
N PHE A 61 5.98 -5.94 2.75
CA PHE A 61 5.55 -7.27 3.18
C PHE A 61 6.12 -7.64 4.55
N ARG A 62 7.39 -7.31 4.80
CA ARG A 62 8.11 -7.65 6.04
C ARG A 62 7.55 -6.93 7.26
N ASP A 63 7.34 -5.62 7.14
CA ASP A 63 7.09 -4.75 8.28
C ASP A 63 5.63 -4.28 8.35
N LEU A 64 5.01 -4.03 7.19
CA LEU A 64 3.75 -3.28 7.11
C LEU A 64 2.52 -4.16 6.88
N GLY A 65 2.71 -5.46 6.68
CA GLY A 65 1.60 -6.41 6.45
C GLY A 65 0.80 -6.11 5.17
N VAL A 66 1.42 -5.46 4.19
CA VAL A 66 0.87 -5.28 2.83
C VAL A 66 0.75 -6.66 2.18
N ARG A 67 -0.32 -6.88 1.41
CA ARG A 67 -0.56 -8.11 0.65
C ARG A 67 -1.09 -7.80 -0.73
N LEU A 68 -0.75 -8.65 -1.68
CA LEU A 68 -1.26 -8.59 -3.05
C LEU A 68 -2.48 -9.50 -3.27
N PRO A 69 -3.41 -9.10 -4.15
CA PRO A 69 -3.50 -7.78 -4.79
C PRO A 69 -3.76 -6.67 -3.76
N PHE A 70 -3.40 -5.44 -4.09
CA PHE A 70 -3.72 -4.30 -3.21
C PHE A 70 -5.23 -4.20 -3.04
N THR A 71 -5.66 -3.78 -1.86
CA THR A 71 -7.07 -3.54 -1.55
C THR A 71 -7.63 -2.40 -2.39
N PRO A 72 -8.97 -2.33 -2.57
CA PRO A 72 -9.60 -1.20 -3.27
C PRO A 72 -9.16 0.16 -2.73
N PHE A 73 -9.12 0.31 -1.40
CA PHE A 73 -8.66 1.54 -0.74
C PHE A 73 -7.21 1.93 -1.10
N GLU A 74 -6.28 0.98 -1.14
CA GLU A 74 -4.88 1.23 -1.50
C GLU A 74 -4.77 1.63 -2.99
N CYS A 75 -5.49 0.94 -3.87
CA CYS A 75 -5.58 1.29 -5.29
C CYS A 75 -6.17 2.70 -5.50
N ASP A 76 -7.28 3.02 -4.82
CA ASP A 76 -7.94 4.32 -4.87
C ASP A 76 -7.01 5.43 -4.40
N PHE A 77 -6.23 5.19 -3.33
CA PHE A 77 -5.22 6.13 -2.87
C PHE A 77 -4.13 6.36 -3.93
N LEU A 78 -3.56 5.28 -4.49
CA LEU A 78 -2.51 5.37 -5.52
C LEU A 78 -2.98 6.11 -6.78
N ASN A 79 -4.22 5.88 -7.22
CA ASN A 79 -4.84 6.65 -8.31
C ASN A 79 -5.04 8.10 -7.94
N TYR A 80 -5.57 8.38 -6.74
CA TYR A 80 -5.84 9.73 -6.27
C TYR A 80 -4.59 10.59 -6.23
N VAL A 81 -3.45 10.03 -5.79
CA VAL A 81 -2.16 10.75 -5.77
C VAL A 81 -1.37 10.59 -7.06
N ASN A 82 -1.91 9.90 -8.06
CA ASN A 82 -1.24 9.54 -9.32
C ASN A 82 0.19 9.01 -9.09
N ALA A 83 0.31 7.91 -8.34
CA ALA A 83 1.64 7.37 -8.01
C ALA A 83 1.68 5.85 -7.98
N ALA A 84 2.86 5.31 -8.30
CA ALA A 84 3.14 3.88 -8.15
C ALA A 84 3.43 3.48 -6.69
N PRO A 85 3.26 2.19 -6.33
CA PRO A 85 3.50 1.71 -4.98
C PRO A 85 4.87 2.10 -4.40
N SER A 86 5.92 1.98 -5.20
CA SER A 86 7.30 2.28 -4.79
C SER A 86 7.64 3.77 -4.76
N GLN A 87 6.76 4.66 -5.25
CA GLN A 87 6.88 6.10 -5.05
C GLN A 87 6.51 6.51 -3.63
N ILE A 88 5.68 5.73 -2.95
CA ILE A 88 5.22 6.04 -1.60
C ILE A 88 6.25 5.58 -0.56
N HIS A 89 6.55 6.46 0.38
CA HIS A 89 7.47 6.17 1.48
C HIS A 89 6.95 5.03 2.37
N PRO A 90 7.80 4.13 2.90
CA PRO A 90 7.36 3.03 3.75
C PRO A 90 6.50 3.44 4.97
N ASN A 91 6.85 4.52 5.68
CA ASN A 91 5.97 5.01 6.78
C ASN A 91 4.57 5.41 6.30
N SER A 92 4.46 5.95 5.08
CA SER A 92 3.17 6.33 4.50
C SER A 92 2.34 5.10 4.12
N TRP A 93 2.98 4.05 3.60
CA TRP A 93 2.34 2.73 3.48
C TRP A 93 1.88 2.17 4.84
N GLY A 94 2.69 2.38 5.88
CA GLY A 94 2.30 2.01 7.25
C GLY A 94 1.02 2.70 7.71
N PHE A 95 0.84 3.99 7.39
CA PHE A 95 -0.40 4.71 7.69
C PHE A 95 -1.60 4.16 6.93
N LEU A 96 -1.46 3.86 5.64
CA LEU A 96 -2.53 3.24 4.85
C LEU A 96 -2.97 1.91 5.48
N ARG A 97 -2.00 1.04 5.78
CA ARG A 97 -2.27 -0.27 6.38
C ARG A 97 -2.86 -0.17 7.79
N ALA A 98 -2.30 0.69 8.64
CA ALA A 98 -2.78 0.89 10.00
C ALA A 98 -4.21 1.46 10.00
N PHE A 99 -4.52 2.38 9.09
CA PHE A 99 -5.88 2.91 8.94
C PHE A 99 -6.89 1.81 8.62
N GLN A 100 -6.59 0.94 7.65
CA GLN A 100 -7.47 -0.16 7.29
C GLN A 100 -7.69 -1.14 8.45
N VAL A 101 -6.64 -1.47 9.20
CA VAL A 101 -6.75 -2.34 10.37
C VAL A 101 -7.57 -1.68 11.46
N LEU A 102 -7.31 -0.41 11.78
CA LEU A 102 -8.05 0.35 12.78
C LEU A 102 -9.54 0.43 12.43
N CYS A 103 -9.88 0.83 11.20
CA CYS A 103 -11.26 0.87 10.72
C CYS A 103 -11.94 -0.48 10.87
N THR A 104 -11.27 -1.58 10.50
CA THR A 104 -11.84 -2.92 10.65
C THR A 104 -12.11 -3.28 12.11
N VAL A 105 -11.15 -3.01 13.01
CA VAL A 105 -11.29 -3.27 14.46
C VAL A 105 -12.43 -2.44 15.07
N LEU A 106 -12.65 -1.21 14.59
CA LEU A 106 -13.70 -0.32 15.09
C LEU A 106 -15.05 -0.52 14.38
N GLY A 107 -15.15 -1.40 13.39
CA GLY A 107 -16.36 -1.55 12.57
C GLY A 107 -16.70 -0.31 11.74
N ILE A 108 -15.69 0.51 11.41
CA ILE A 108 -15.83 1.71 10.57
C ILE A 108 -15.52 1.32 9.13
N GLU A 109 -16.33 1.81 8.19
CA GLU A 109 -16.04 1.64 6.76
C GLU A 109 -14.74 2.36 6.37
N VAL A 110 -13.87 1.66 5.64
CA VAL A 110 -12.61 2.23 5.14
C VAL A 110 -12.93 3.22 4.02
N SER A 111 -12.80 4.52 4.29
CA SER A 111 -13.01 5.60 3.31
C SER A 111 -11.73 6.36 3.00
N LEU A 112 -11.45 6.55 1.70
CA LEU A 112 -10.37 7.42 1.22
C LEU A 112 -10.52 8.85 1.75
N ARG A 113 -11.72 9.44 1.69
CA ARG A 113 -11.93 10.83 2.15
C ARG A 113 -11.69 10.98 3.65
N VAL A 114 -12.10 10.00 4.45
CA VAL A 114 -11.82 9.97 5.90
C VAL A 114 -10.30 9.89 6.13
N PHE A 115 -9.58 9.05 5.39
CA PHE A 115 -8.11 8.99 5.49
C PHE A 115 -7.47 10.34 5.12
N LEU A 116 -7.86 10.93 4.00
CA LEU A 116 -7.32 12.20 3.51
C LEU A 116 -7.53 13.33 4.52
N HIS A 117 -8.59 13.30 5.35
CA HIS A 117 -8.82 14.29 6.42
C HIS A 117 -7.64 14.41 7.39
N PHE A 118 -7.02 13.28 7.77
CA PHE A 118 -5.99 13.23 8.80
C PHE A 118 -4.57 13.45 8.27
N TYR A 119 -4.38 13.52 6.96
CA TYR A 119 -3.06 13.57 6.34
C TYR A 119 -2.94 14.64 5.27
N GLN A 120 -1.70 14.91 4.90
CA GLN A 120 -1.35 15.68 3.71
C GLN A 120 -0.18 14.99 3.02
N LEU A 121 -0.09 15.12 1.69
CA LEU A 121 0.99 14.53 0.92
C LEU A 121 2.05 15.57 0.61
N LYS A 122 3.30 15.31 1.01
CA LYS A 122 4.46 16.08 0.61
C LYS A 122 5.12 15.40 -0.58
N LEU A 123 5.27 16.16 -1.67
CA LEU A 123 5.98 15.73 -2.86
C LEU A 123 7.50 15.81 -2.61
N GLY A 124 8.23 14.76 -2.96
CA GLY A 124 9.69 14.80 -2.97
C GLY A 124 10.23 15.71 -4.09
N ALA A 125 11.52 16.05 -4.02
CA ALA A 125 12.13 16.93 -5.03
C ALA A 125 12.02 16.33 -6.46
N PRO A 126 11.63 17.13 -7.47
CA PRO A 126 11.58 16.72 -8.87
C PRO A 126 12.94 16.24 -9.42
N PRO A 127 12.99 15.44 -10.51
CA PRO A 127 11.86 14.97 -11.34
C PRO A 127 11.19 13.69 -10.83
N TYR A 128 11.75 13.04 -9.80
CA TYR A 128 11.27 11.75 -9.27
C TYR A 128 11.44 11.73 -7.75
N GLY A 129 10.51 12.35 -7.03
CA GLY A 129 10.53 12.42 -5.57
C GLY A 129 9.75 11.28 -4.92
N VAL A 130 10.28 10.68 -3.86
CA VAL A 130 9.48 9.80 -2.99
C VAL A 130 8.42 10.66 -2.30
N LEU A 131 7.18 10.18 -2.31
CA LEU A 131 6.01 10.82 -1.72
C LEU A 131 5.87 10.39 -0.26
N SER A 132 5.68 11.36 0.63
CA SER A 132 5.50 11.08 2.05
C SER A 132 4.27 11.78 2.58
N LEU A 133 3.41 11.01 3.23
CA LEU A 133 2.34 11.52 4.06
C LEU A 133 2.93 12.15 5.33
N ASN A 134 2.38 13.29 5.70
CA ASN A 134 2.58 13.95 6.98
C ASN A 134 1.21 14.17 7.63
N GLU A 135 1.24 14.49 8.92
CA GLU A 135 0.05 14.87 9.67
C GLU A 135 -0.67 16.05 9.00
N GLY A 136 -2.00 15.93 8.91
CA GLY A 136 -2.88 17.01 8.48
C GLY A 136 -3.05 18.08 9.56
N LYS A 137 -3.92 19.06 9.30
CA LYS A 137 -4.14 20.20 10.21
C LYS A 137 -4.68 19.78 11.58
N ASP A 138 -5.49 18.72 11.63
CA ASP A 138 -6.09 18.20 12.86
C ASP A 138 -5.22 17.10 13.53
N GLY A 139 -3.95 17.00 13.13
CA GLY A 139 -3.01 15.95 13.56
C GLY A 139 -3.25 14.61 12.85
N GLY A 140 -2.21 13.79 12.80
CA GLY A 140 -2.28 12.43 12.25
C GLY A 140 -3.01 11.45 13.16
N LEU A 141 -3.25 10.23 12.65
CA LEU A 141 -3.80 9.13 13.45
C LEU A 141 -2.72 8.30 14.13
N PHE A 142 -1.55 8.16 13.51
CA PHE A 142 -0.55 7.16 13.88
C PHE A 142 0.85 7.74 14.06
N THR A 143 1.62 7.14 14.96
CA THR A 143 3.08 7.33 15.03
C THR A 143 3.75 6.72 13.79
N LEU A 144 4.96 7.17 13.44
CA LEU A 144 5.75 6.51 12.40
C LEU A 144 6.01 5.04 12.77
N TYR A 145 5.90 4.12 11.80
CA TYR A 145 6.31 2.73 12.03
C TYR A 145 7.80 2.65 12.38
N SER A 146 8.65 3.39 11.66
CA SER A 146 10.06 3.51 11.97
C SER A 146 10.49 4.97 11.87
N GLN A 147 11.26 5.44 12.85
CA GLN A 147 11.89 6.76 12.82
C GLN A 147 12.83 6.92 11.63
N SER A 148 13.40 5.81 11.15
CA SER A 148 14.25 5.80 9.97
C SER A 148 14.18 4.44 9.28
N TYR A 149 13.70 4.44 8.03
CA TYR A 149 13.92 3.31 7.14
C TYR A 149 15.28 3.50 6.46
N LYS A 150 16.31 2.84 6.99
CA LYS A 150 17.63 2.78 6.36
C LYS A 150 17.59 1.72 5.25
N ASN A 151 18.30 1.97 4.16
CA ASN A 151 18.56 1.02 3.05
C ASN A 151 17.34 0.46 2.29
N TYR A 152 16.09 0.76 2.69
CA TYR A 152 14.89 0.23 2.00
C TYR A 152 14.88 0.50 0.49
N ARG A 153 15.50 1.61 0.06
CA ARG A 153 15.60 1.99 -1.36
C ARG A 153 16.42 1.03 -2.21
N GLN A 154 17.23 0.18 -1.58
CA GLN A 154 17.96 -0.92 -2.24
C GLN A 154 17.19 -2.24 -2.12
N GLU A 155 16.26 -2.38 -1.18
CA GLU A 155 15.48 -3.61 -0.95
C GLU A 155 14.23 -3.65 -1.84
N PHE A 156 14.35 -3.42 -3.15
CA PHE A 156 13.21 -3.44 -4.10
C PHE A 156 13.31 -4.56 -5.13
N PHE A 157 12.17 -5.05 -5.60
CA PHE A 157 12.09 -6.05 -6.66
C PHE A 157 10.85 -5.80 -7.51
N ARG A 158 10.73 -6.53 -8.63
CA ARG A 158 9.58 -6.44 -9.53
C ARG A 158 8.52 -7.48 -9.14
N VAL A 159 7.27 -7.08 -9.25
CA VAL A 159 6.11 -7.98 -9.24
C VAL A 159 5.58 -8.02 -10.66
N ALA A 160 5.91 -9.08 -11.39
CA ALA A 160 5.40 -9.32 -12.74
C ALA A 160 4.02 -10.00 -12.67
N MET A 161 3.07 -9.53 -13.47
CA MET A 161 1.71 -10.08 -13.57
C MET A 161 1.70 -11.16 -14.67
N VAL A 162 1.60 -12.42 -14.28
CA VAL A 162 1.75 -13.56 -15.18
C VAL A 162 0.40 -14.24 -15.40
N GLY A 163 0.01 -14.45 -16.66
CA GLY A 163 -1.26 -15.12 -16.98
C GLY A 163 -2.49 -14.32 -16.55
N VAL A 164 -2.37 -12.99 -16.54
CA VAL A 164 -3.44 -12.07 -16.19
C VAL A 164 -4.06 -11.54 -17.47
N ASP A 165 -5.36 -11.78 -17.67
CA ASP A 165 -6.14 -11.12 -18.72
C ASP A 165 -6.66 -9.77 -18.19
N PRO A 166 -6.25 -8.62 -18.74
CA PRO A 166 -6.73 -7.31 -18.31
C PRO A 166 -8.25 -7.13 -18.32
N LEU A 167 -8.97 -7.86 -19.17
CA LEU A 167 -10.43 -7.75 -19.30
C LEU A 167 -11.19 -8.59 -18.25
N GLU A 168 -10.60 -9.69 -17.79
CA GLU A 168 -11.23 -10.62 -16.85
C GLU A 168 -10.66 -10.53 -15.43
N ASP A 169 -9.47 -9.97 -15.27
CA ASP A 169 -8.80 -9.86 -13.98
C ASP A 169 -9.51 -8.88 -13.03
N GLY A 170 -9.54 -9.26 -11.75
CA GLY A 170 -10.08 -8.46 -10.65
C GLY A 170 -9.01 -7.92 -9.69
N GLY A 171 -7.75 -8.36 -9.79
CA GLY A 171 -6.70 -8.00 -8.82
C GLY A 171 -5.87 -6.78 -9.21
N PHE A 172 -5.46 -6.70 -10.47
CA PHE A 172 -4.57 -5.67 -11.02
C PHE A 172 -5.25 -4.81 -12.08
N TYR A 173 -6.30 -5.32 -12.72
CA TYR A 173 -7.09 -4.61 -13.73
C TYR A 173 -8.56 -4.47 -13.32
N PHE A 174 -9.24 -3.51 -13.95
CA PHE A 174 -10.68 -3.32 -13.92
C PHE A 174 -11.14 -2.80 -15.27
N GLY A 175 -11.92 -3.61 -16.00
CA GLY A 175 -12.41 -3.24 -17.33
C GLY A 175 -11.29 -2.96 -18.35
N GLY A 176 -10.20 -3.73 -18.31
CA GLY A 176 -9.04 -3.55 -19.20
C GLY A 176 -8.04 -2.48 -18.75
N LEU A 177 -8.35 -1.69 -17.72
CA LEU A 177 -7.49 -0.63 -17.22
C LEU A 177 -6.76 -1.05 -15.95
N PRO A 178 -5.47 -0.67 -15.76
CA PRO A 178 -4.77 -0.86 -14.50
C PRO A 178 -5.53 -0.25 -13.33
N ARG A 179 -5.64 -0.98 -12.21
CA ARG A 179 -6.25 -0.48 -10.97
C ARG A 179 -5.43 0.58 -10.26
N PHE A 180 -4.16 0.73 -10.61
CA PHE A 180 -3.24 1.74 -10.08
C PHE A 180 -2.08 1.96 -11.06
N PRO A 181 -1.34 3.08 -10.95
CA PRO A 181 -0.14 3.27 -11.76
C PRO A 181 0.94 2.23 -11.43
N PHE A 182 1.33 1.42 -12.41
CA PHE A 182 2.38 0.41 -12.22
C PHE A 182 3.79 1.01 -12.13
N TYR A 183 3.99 2.19 -12.70
CA TYR A 183 5.29 2.85 -12.86
C TYR A 183 5.26 4.25 -12.28
N TRP A 184 6.45 4.76 -11.93
CA TRP A 184 6.58 6.09 -11.34
C TRP A 184 5.99 7.16 -12.25
N CYS A 185 5.01 7.91 -11.74
CA CYS A 185 4.43 9.05 -12.44
C CYS A 185 5.29 10.30 -12.21
N PRO A 186 5.56 11.11 -13.25
CA PRO A 186 6.37 12.33 -13.13
C PRO A 186 5.62 13.49 -12.46
N ASP A 187 4.28 13.46 -12.48
CA ASP A 187 3.41 14.50 -11.92
C ASP A 187 2.42 13.93 -10.89
N PRO A 188 2.92 13.58 -9.68
CA PRO A 188 2.07 13.11 -8.59
C PRO A 188 1.19 14.23 -8.04
N SER A 189 -0.06 13.88 -7.70
CA SER A 189 -1.05 14.82 -7.16
C SER A 189 -0.91 14.96 -5.64
N GLY A 190 -0.46 16.13 -5.19
CA GLY A 190 -0.44 16.48 -3.77
C GLY A 190 -1.84 16.77 -3.22
N PHE A 191 -2.01 16.63 -1.90
CA PHE A 191 -3.24 17.04 -1.21
C PHE A 191 -2.92 17.55 0.19
N ASN A 192 -3.83 18.34 0.76
CA ASN A 192 -3.73 18.88 2.11
C ASN A 192 -5.09 18.81 2.80
N GLY A 193 -5.40 17.64 3.36
CA GLY A 193 -6.74 17.36 3.88
C GLY A 193 -7.77 17.07 2.78
N VAL A 194 -9.00 16.85 3.22
CA VAL A 194 -10.19 16.75 2.37
C VAL A 194 -11.03 18.03 2.53
N ASP A 195 -11.69 18.45 1.47
CA ASP A 195 -12.69 19.51 1.54
C ASP A 195 -13.91 19.02 2.36
N PRO A 196 -14.26 19.67 3.49
CA PRO A 196 -15.38 19.24 4.33
C PRO A 196 -16.73 19.19 3.60
N SER A 197 -16.92 20.01 2.56
CA SER A 197 -18.16 20.00 1.76
C SER A 197 -18.35 18.72 0.94
N ARG A 198 -17.27 17.96 0.73
CA ARG A 198 -17.28 16.70 -0.02
C ARG A 198 -17.49 15.48 0.87
N LEU A 199 -17.65 15.65 2.18
CA LEU A 199 -17.86 14.55 3.12
C LEU A 199 -19.33 14.17 3.20
N THR A 200 -19.60 12.87 3.24
CA THR A 200 -20.93 12.34 3.56
C THR A 200 -21.17 12.32 5.08
N ALA A 201 -22.43 12.25 5.53
CA ALA A 201 -22.73 12.19 6.96
C ALA A 201 -22.05 10.99 7.69
N PRO A 202 -22.01 9.77 7.13
CA PRO A 202 -21.23 8.67 7.71
C PRO A 202 -19.72 8.97 7.83
N GLU A 203 -19.13 9.63 6.82
CA GLU A 203 -17.71 9.99 6.85
C GLU A 203 -17.41 11.06 7.91
N VAL A 204 -18.31 12.03 8.09
CA VAL A 204 -18.21 13.02 9.19
C VAL A 204 -18.25 12.32 10.54
N ALA A 205 -19.21 11.40 10.75
CA ALA A 205 -19.30 10.63 11.99
C ALA A 205 -18.04 9.78 12.24
N ALA A 206 -17.51 9.14 11.20
CA ALA A 206 -16.26 8.38 11.27
C ALA A 206 -15.06 9.26 11.67
N ILE A 207 -14.96 10.47 11.11
CA ILE A 207 -13.91 11.44 11.47
C ILE A 207 -14.01 11.81 12.95
N GLU A 208 -15.20 12.13 13.45
CA GLU A 208 -15.39 12.48 14.86
C GLU A 208 -15.07 11.33 15.81
N ASN A 209 -15.48 10.10 15.46
CA ASN A 209 -15.12 8.89 16.22
C ASN A 209 -13.60 8.69 16.28
N LEU A 210 -12.91 8.86 15.15
CA LEU A 210 -11.45 8.73 15.08
C LEU A 210 -10.73 9.87 15.82
N LYS A 211 -11.28 11.09 15.80
CA LYS A 211 -10.74 12.24 16.54
C LYS A 211 -10.80 12.03 18.05
N ALA A 212 -11.82 11.33 18.55
CA ALA A 212 -12.02 11.04 19.97
C ALA A 212 -11.01 10.03 20.55
N LEU A 213 -10.26 9.31 19.70
CA LEU A 213 -9.22 8.38 20.15
C LEU A 213 -8.01 9.11 20.76
N PRO A 214 -7.26 8.46 21.67
CA PRO A 214 -5.99 9.01 22.16
C PRO A 214 -4.94 8.96 21.06
N ARG A 215 -4.72 10.09 20.37
CA ARG A 215 -3.81 10.21 19.22
C ARG A 215 -2.46 10.86 19.60
N PRO A 216 -1.35 10.50 18.94
CA PRO A 216 -1.25 9.48 17.89
C PRO A 216 -1.23 8.05 18.46
N LEU A 217 -1.87 7.13 17.74
CA LEU A 217 -1.88 5.69 18.05
C LEU A 217 -0.57 5.04 17.58
N ASP A 218 -0.08 4.03 18.31
CA ASP A 218 1.14 3.33 17.89
C ASP A 218 0.91 2.49 16.62
N CYS A 219 1.57 2.84 15.52
CA CYS A 219 1.38 2.18 14.22
C CYS A 219 1.71 0.68 14.27
N LYS A 220 2.75 0.27 14.98
CA LYS A 220 3.13 -1.16 15.10
C LYS A 220 2.08 -1.94 15.87
N LEU A 221 1.58 -1.36 16.96
CA LEU A 221 0.52 -1.96 17.75
C LEU A 221 -0.73 -2.16 16.90
N ILE A 222 -1.17 -1.14 16.17
CA ILE A 222 -2.35 -1.24 15.29
C ILE A 222 -2.14 -2.32 14.22
N LEU A 223 -1.00 -2.36 13.55
CA LEU A 223 -0.72 -3.40 12.55
C LEU A 223 -0.71 -4.82 13.15
N SER A 224 -0.28 -4.98 14.40
CA SER A 224 -0.29 -6.30 15.07
C SER A 224 -1.71 -6.84 15.30
N LEU A 225 -2.72 -5.96 15.40
CA LEU A 225 -4.13 -6.35 15.54
C LEU A 225 -4.68 -7.03 14.29
N GLN A 226 -3.99 -6.93 13.15
CA GLN A 226 -4.36 -7.63 11.93
C GLN A 226 -4.56 -9.14 12.18
N CYS A 227 -3.79 -9.76 13.06
CA CYS A 227 -3.96 -11.19 13.39
C CYS A 227 -5.31 -11.53 14.05
N LEU A 228 -5.88 -10.61 14.83
CA LEU A 228 -7.17 -10.79 15.49
C LEU A 228 -8.30 -10.79 14.47
N VAL A 229 -8.28 -9.83 13.55
CA VAL A 229 -9.25 -9.69 12.46
C VAL A 229 -9.29 -10.91 11.53
N HIS A 230 -8.16 -11.61 11.35
CA HIS A 230 -8.13 -12.84 10.55
C HIS A 230 -8.68 -14.06 11.30
N LYS A 231 -8.52 -14.11 12.63
CA LYS A 231 -9.09 -15.19 13.44
C LYS A 231 -10.61 -15.10 13.50
N GLU A 232 -11.16 -13.89 13.67
CA GLU A 232 -12.62 -13.69 13.67
C GLU A 232 -13.25 -14.08 12.33
N ARG A 233 -12.70 -13.63 11.20
CA ARG A 233 -13.18 -14.03 9.87
C ARG A 233 -13.02 -15.53 9.60
N GLY A 234 -11.96 -16.17 10.10
CA GLY A 234 -11.78 -17.62 10.00
C GLY A 234 -12.86 -18.40 10.74
N LEU A 235 -13.22 -17.95 11.95
CA LEU A 235 -14.29 -18.53 12.76
C LEU A 235 -15.68 -18.30 12.14
N GLU A 236 -15.94 -17.12 11.58
CA GLU A 236 -17.20 -16.83 10.85
C GLU A 236 -17.31 -17.66 9.57
N SER A 237 -16.20 -17.89 8.85
CA SER A 237 -16.15 -18.74 7.66
C SER A 237 -16.40 -20.21 8.00
N GLU A 238 -15.91 -20.69 9.14
CA GLU A 238 -16.20 -22.05 9.63
C GLU A 238 -17.68 -22.20 10.03
N CYS A 239 -18.30 -21.19 10.64
CA CYS A 239 -19.74 -21.22 10.97
C CYS A 239 -20.66 -21.24 9.72
N LEU A 240 -20.26 -20.62 8.61
CA LEU A 240 -21.04 -20.59 7.37
C LEU A 240 -20.95 -21.89 6.55
N VAL A 241 -20.03 -22.80 6.88
CA VAL A 241 -19.92 -24.12 6.23
C VAL A 241 -20.80 -25.17 6.93
N PHE A 242 -21.40 -24.84 8.08
CA PHE A 242 -22.25 -25.75 8.86
C PHE A 242 -23.74 -25.34 8.95
N GLN A 243 -24.25 -24.55 8.00
CA GLN A 243 -25.69 -24.27 7.87
C GLN A 243 -26.27 -24.72 6.54
#